data_AF-A0A6I2WQZ7-F1
#
_entry.id   AF-A0A6I2WQZ7-F1
#
_cell.length_a   1.000
_cell.length_b   1.000
_cell.length_c   1.000
_cell.angle_alpha   90.00
_cell.angle_beta   90.00
_cell.angle_gamma   90.00
#
_symmetry.space_group_name_H-M   'P 1'
#
loop_
_entity.id
_entity.type
_entity.pdbx_description
1 polymer ?
#
loop_
_entity_poly.entity_id
_entity_poly.type
_entity_poly.pdbx_seq_one_letter_code
_entity_poly.pdbx_strand_id
1 'polypeptide(L)'
;MRRVVCPGSFDPITNGHLDIIARSCSLFDEVVIAVLVNQTKSSLFSVEERIEMIKEVTSRYKNVKVDSWSGLLVDYCRANKIPTIVKGLRAVSDFDYELQMSQVNLQLQGVETLFMSTAPSHSFLSSSLVKEIAS
;
A
#
# COMPACT_ATOMS: atom_id res chain seq x y z
N MET A 1 -10.02 17.46 -5.63
CA MET A 1 -8.86 16.58 -5.87
C MET A 1 -9.07 15.29 -5.09
N ARG A 2 -9.24 14.18 -5.79
CA ARG A 2 -9.40 12.84 -5.23
C ARG A 2 -8.03 12.29 -4.92
N ARG A 3 -7.75 12.04 -3.64
CA ARG A 3 -6.44 11.57 -3.16
C ARG A 3 -6.62 10.24 -2.46
N VAL A 4 -5.63 9.37 -2.60
CA VAL A 4 -5.64 8.04 -1.98
C VAL A 4 -4.28 7.65 -1.47
N VAL A 5 -4.24 6.89 -0.37
CA VAL A 5 -3.03 6.21 0.10
C VAL A 5 -3.05 4.73 -0.32
N CYS A 6 -1.97 4.25 -0.91
CA CYS A 6 -1.65 2.83 -1.08
C CYS A 6 -0.59 2.44 -0.02
N PRO A 7 -1.01 1.97 1.16
CA PRO A 7 -0.10 1.66 2.26
C PRO A 7 0.48 0.25 2.11
N GLY A 8 1.73 0.05 2.53
CA GLY A 8 2.33 -1.28 2.59
C GLY A 8 3.71 -1.29 3.22
N SER A 9 4.18 -2.49 3.58
CA SER A 9 5.59 -2.67 3.88
C SER A 9 6.44 -2.65 2.61
N PHE A 10 5.97 -3.21 1.50
CA PHE A 10 6.72 -3.22 0.23
C PHE A 10 8.17 -3.73 0.37
N ASP A 11 8.34 -4.88 1.02
CA ASP A 11 9.65 -5.47 1.34
C ASP A 11 9.91 -6.81 0.59
N PRO A 12 10.18 -6.80 -0.73
CA PRO A 12 10.18 -5.64 -1.64
C PRO A 12 8.79 -5.36 -2.27
N ILE A 13 8.68 -4.28 -3.05
CA ILE A 13 7.53 -4.06 -3.94
C ILE A 13 7.44 -5.20 -4.98
N THR A 14 6.22 -5.55 -5.42
CA THR A 14 5.97 -6.70 -6.31
C THR A 14 5.02 -6.29 -7.43
N ASN A 15 4.90 -7.12 -8.48
CA ASN A 15 3.94 -6.88 -9.58
C ASN A 15 2.48 -6.85 -9.09
N GLY A 16 2.15 -7.57 -8.02
CA GLY A 16 0.83 -7.47 -7.39
C GLY A 16 0.58 -6.08 -6.80
N HIS A 17 1.57 -5.50 -6.12
CA HIS A 17 1.48 -4.12 -5.63
C HIS A 17 1.36 -3.11 -6.79
N LEU A 18 2.15 -3.31 -7.86
CA LEU A 18 2.16 -2.42 -9.02
C LEU A 18 0.83 -2.42 -9.78
N ASP A 19 0.11 -3.55 -9.86
CA ASP A 19 -1.24 -3.61 -10.43
C ASP A 19 -2.20 -2.68 -9.69
N ILE A 20 -2.24 -2.77 -8.36
CA ILE A 20 -3.10 -1.95 -7.51
C ILE A 20 -2.74 -0.47 -7.62
N ILE A 21 -1.45 -0.14 -7.61
CA ILE A 21 -0.95 1.23 -7.77
C ILE A 21 -1.35 1.78 -9.14
N ALA A 22 -1.13 1.02 -10.23
CA ALA A 22 -1.46 1.44 -11.58
C ALA A 22 -2.95 1.75 -11.75
N ARG A 23 -3.81 0.86 -11.22
CA ARG A 23 -5.27 1.04 -11.25
C ARG A 23 -5.73 2.18 -10.34
N SER A 24 -5.04 2.43 -9.24
CA SER A 24 -5.30 3.61 -8.41
C SER A 24 -4.94 4.90 -9.15
N CYS A 25 -3.83 4.91 -9.91
CA CYS A 25 -3.40 6.09 -10.67
C CYS A 25 -4.38 6.51 -11.76
N SER A 26 -5.22 5.59 -12.28
CA SER A 26 -6.26 5.94 -13.26
C SER A 26 -7.56 6.44 -12.64
N LEU A 27 -7.76 6.23 -11.33
CA LEU A 27 -9.00 6.56 -10.63
C LEU A 27 -8.87 7.83 -9.76
N PHE A 28 -7.65 8.16 -9.33
CA PHE A 28 -7.37 9.24 -8.40
C PHE A 28 -6.48 10.31 -9.00
N ASP A 29 -6.68 11.55 -8.57
CA ASP A 29 -5.92 12.70 -9.03
C ASP A 29 -4.51 12.70 -8.39
N GLU A 30 -4.35 12.11 -7.20
CA GLU A 30 -3.06 11.87 -6.53
C GLU A 30 -3.07 10.52 -5.79
N VAL A 31 -2.01 9.74 -5.98
CA VAL A 31 -1.77 8.46 -5.29
C VAL A 31 -0.52 8.58 -4.43
N VAL A 32 -0.68 8.41 -3.12
CA VAL A 32 0.43 8.37 -2.18
C VAL A 32 0.76 6.92 -1.86
N ILE A 33 1.93 6.45 -2.26
CA ILE A 33 2.46 5.14 -1.84
C ILE A 33 3.17 5.37 -0.51
N ALA A 34 2.51 5.00 0.58
CA ALA A 34 3.07 5.15 1.93
C ALA A 34 3.79 3.86 2.31
N VAL A 35 5.04 3.96 2.74
CA VAL A 35 5.91 2.85 3.16
C VAL A 35 5.97 2.75 4.68
N LEU A 36 5.66 1.58 5.24
CA LEU A 36 5.63 1.41 6.69
C LEU A 36 7.06 1.44 7.25
N VAL A 37 7.30 2.32 8.22
CA VAL A 37 8.46 2.30 9.10
C VAL A 37 8.13 1.39 10.29
N ASN A 38 8.56 0.14 10.20
CA ASN A 38 8.37 -0.83 11.27
C ASN A 38 9.67 -0.98 12.08
N GLN A 39 9.67 -0.48 13.32
CA GLN A 39 10.84 -0.55 14.21
C GLN A 39 11.00 -1.93 14.89
N THR A 40 9.98 -2.80 14.84
CA THR A 40 9.96 -4.07 15.60
C THR A 40 10.17 -5.31 14.74
N LYS A 41 10.08 -5.20 13.40
CA LYS A 41 10.35 -6.30 12.47
C LYS A 41 11.63 -6.08 11.68
N SER A 42 12.45 -7.13 11.60
CA SER A 42 13.53 -7.20 10.61
C SER A 42 12.92 -7.19 9.20
N SER A 43 13.29 -6.19 8.41
CA SER A 43 12.93 -6.07 6.99
C SER A 43 14.14 -6.46 6.15
N LEU A 44 13.94 -7.04 4.97
CA LEU A 44 15.05 -7.38 4.07
C LEU A 44 15.75 -6.12 3.57
N PHE A 45 14.95 -5.09 3.27
CA PHE A 45 15.41 -3.78 2.83
C PHE A 45 15.07 -2.69 3.86
N SER A 46 15.94 -1.70 3.98
CA SER A 46 15.71 -0.47 4.73
C SER A 46 14.49 0.29 4.19
N VAL A 47 13.96 1.26 4.96
CA VAL A 47 12.85 2.10 4.47
C VAL A 47 13.29 2.88 3.24
N GLU A 48 14.52 3.37 3.24
CA GLU A 48 15.16 4.17 2.21
C GLU A 48 15.26 3.38 0.90
N GLU A 49 15.79 2.15 0.94
CA GLU A 49 15.89 1.26 -0.22
C GLU A 49 14.50 0.92 -0.78
N ARG A 50 13.52 0.67 0.08
CA ARG A 50 12.13 0.42 -0.36
C ARG A 50 11.53 1.63 -1.07
N ILE A 51 11.71 2.83 -0.52
CA ILE A 51 11.27 4.08 -1.17
C ILE A 51 11.95 4.26 -2.53
N GLU A 52 13.26 4.00 -2.61
CA GLU A 52 14.02 4.13 -3.85
C GLU A 52 13.52 3.16 -4.93
N MET A 53 13.37 1.88 -4.59
CA MET A 53 12.78 0.88 -5.49
C MET A 53 11.40 1.30 -5.99
N ILE A 54 10.53 1.79 -5.09
CA ILE A 54 9.18 2.24 -5.47
C ILE A 54 9.24 3.44 -6.41
N LYS A 55 10.09 4.44 -6.12
CA LYS A 55 10.26 5.63 -6.98
C LYS A 55 10.72 5.24 -8.38
N GLU A 56 11.67 4.32 -8.49
CA GLU A 56 12.17 3.84 -9.77
C GLU A 56 11.04 3.23 -10.62
N VAL A 57 10.34 2.23 -10.07
CA VAL A 57 9.31 1.46 -10.81
C VAL A 57 8.00 2.25 -11.05
N THR A 58 7.79 3.34 -10.32
CA THR A 58 6.60 4.20 -10.46
C THR A 58 6.88 5.55 -11.14
N SER A 59 8.12 5.79 -11.59
CA SER A 59 8.58 7.04 -12.24
C SER A 59 7.72 7.50 -13.43
N ARG A 60 7.05 6.58 -14.12
CA ARG A 60 6.14 6.89 -15.24
C ARG A 60 4.83 7.57 -14.83
N TYR A 61 4.42 7.47 -13.56
CA TYR A 61 3.15 8.03 -13.08
C TYR A 61 3.36 9.43 -12.50
N LYS A 62 2.81 10.44 -13.19
CA LYS A 62 2.95 11.85 -12.80
C LYS A 62 2.17 12.23 -11.54
N ASN A 63 1.18 11.43 -11.17
CA ASN A 63 0.31 11.62 -10.03
C ASN A 63 0.68 10.75 -8.81
N VAL A 64 1.88 10.14 -8.81
CA VAL A 64 2.38 9.35 -7.68
C VAL A 64 3.30 10.18 -6.79
N LYS A 65 3.08 10.09 -5.49
CA LYS A 65 4.02 10.51 -4.45
C LYS A 65 4.42 9.29 -3.62
N VAL A 66 5.71 9.14 -3.33
CA VAL A 66 6.21 8.11 -2.43
C VAL A 66 6.57 8.76 -1.11
N ASP A 67 6.07 8.20 -0.01
CA ASP A 67 6.29 8.70 1.34
C ASP A 67 6.44 7.53 2.32
N SER A 68 6.77 7.83 3.57
CA SER A 68 6.78 6.83 4.65
C SER A 68 5.93 7.28 5.83
N TRP A 69 5.53 6.33 6.65
CA TRP A 69 4.82 6.64 7.88
C TRP A 69 5.21 5.68 9.01
N SER A 70 5.07 6.18 10.24
CA SER A 70 5.17 5.41 11.48
C SER A 70 3.91 5.65 12.33
N GLY A 71 3.52 4.66 13.13
CA GLY A 71 2.30 4.74 13.95
C GLY A 71 1.03 4.37 13.17
N LEU A 72 -0.11 4.95 13.55
CA LEU A 72 -1.39 4.64 12.93
C LEU A 72 -1.51 5.27 11.54
N LEU A 73 -1.85 4.45 10.54
CA LEU A 73 -2.02 4.90 9.16
C LEU A 73 -3.09 6.00 9.03
N VAL A 74 -4.18 5.88 9.78
CA VAL A 74 -5.27 6.86 9.72
C VAL A 74 -4.89 8.23 10.26
N ASP A 75 -3.94 8.32 11.18
CA ASP A 75 -3.40 9.60 11.64
C ASP A 75 -2.54 10.24 10.54
N TYR A 76 -1.74 9.44 9.82
CA TYR A 76 -1.03 9.90 8.62
C TYR A 76 -2.01 10.42 7.56
N CYS A 77 -3.08 9.67 7.27
CA CYS A 77 -4.13 10.07 6.33
C CYS A 77 -4.78 11.40 6.75
N ARG A 78 -5.15 11.56 8.02
CA ARG A 78 -5.77 12.78 8.55
C ARG A 78 -4.82 13.97 8.50
N ALA A 79 -3.58 13.81 8.96
CA ALA A 79 -2.55 14.86 8.92
C ALA A 79 -2.28 15.35 7.50
N ASN A 80 -2.30 14.43 6.53
CA ASN A 80 -2.09 14.75 5.13
C ASN A 80 -3.37 15.12 4.38
N LYS A 81 -4.55 15.14 5.01
CA LYS A 81 -5.86 15.40 4.36
C LYS A 81 -6.13 14.44 3.19
N ILE A 82 -5.91 13.15 3.40
CA ILE A 82 -6.20 12.09 2.43
C ILE A 82 -7.34 11.25 3.01
N PRO A 83 -8.56 11.31 2.43
CA PRO A 83 -9.74 10.68 3.01
C PRO A 83 -9.89 9.19 2.66
N THR A 84 -9.00 8.63 1.84
CA THR A 84 -9.18 7.30 1.26
C THR A 84 -7.90 6.48 1.29
N ILE A 85 -8.04 5.20 1.60
CA ILE A 85 -7.02 4.15 1.50
C ILE A 85 -7.46 3.19 0.39
N VAL A 86 -6.53 2.70 -0.43
CA VAL A 86 -6.76 1.57 -1.33
C VAL A 86 -5.87 0.40 -0.92
N LYS A 87 -6.47 -0.79 -0.87
CA LYS A 87 -5.77 -2.05 -0.63
C LYS A 87 -6.17 -3.12 -1.64
N GLY A 88 -5.18 -3.93 -2.04
CA GLY A 88 -5.40 -5.13 -2.82
C GLY A 88 -5.87 -6.27 -1.94
N LEU A 89 -6.85 -7.05 -2.39
CA LEU A 89 -7.23 -8.34 -1.81
C LEU A 89 -6.85 -9.45 -2.78
N ARG A 90 -6.18 -10.50 -2.27
CA ARG A 90 -5.74 -11.63 -3.12
C ARG A 90 -6.59 -12.87 -2.91
N ALA A 91 -6.95 -13.14 -1.65
CA ALA A 91 -7.73 -14.30 -1.25
C ALA A 91 -8.74 -13.93 -0.17
N VAL A 92 -9.70 -14.82 0.06
CA VAL A 92 -10.69 -14.69 1.14
C VAL A 92 -10.01 -14.56 2.51
N SER A 93 -8.86 -15.20 2.70
CA SER A 93 -8.09 -15.09 3.96
C SER A 93 -7.59 -13.68 4.27
N ASP A 94 -7.39 -12.82 3.26
CA ASP A 94 -7.02 -11.42 3.48
C ASP A 94 -8.25 -10.59 3.93
N PHE A 95 -9.46 -11.01 3.57
CA PHE A 95 -10.68 -10.20 3.65
C PHE A 95 -11.11 -9.90 5.09
N ASP A 96 -11.19 -10.91 5.97
CA ASP A 96 -11.73 -10.71 7.32
C ASP A 96 -10.90 -9.69 8.12
N TYR A 97 -9.56 -9.85 8.07
CA TYR A 97 -8.63 -8.93 8.71
C TYR A 97 -8.75 -7.52 8.12
N GLU A 98 -8.75 -7.40 6.80
CA GLU A 98 -8.80 -6.10 6.13
C GLU A 98 -10.14 -5.39 6.31
N LEU A 99 -11.25 -6.12 6.30
CA LEU A 99 -12.57 -5.58 6.59
C LEU A 99 -12.63 -5.03 8.01
N GLN A 100 -12.16 -5.77 9.00
CA GLN A 100 -12.09 -5.29 10.38
C GLN A 100 -11.27 -4.00 10.47
N MET A 101 -10.10 -3.96 9.84
CA MET A 101 -9.26 -2.77 9.83
C MET A 101 -9.92 -1.58 9.12
N SER A 102 -10.70 -1.81 8.06
CA SER A 102 -11.44 -0.74 7.38
C SER A 102 -12.48 -0.08 8.29
N GLN A 103 -13.19 -0.87 9.09
CA GLN A 103 -14.19 -0.37 10.03
C GLN A 103 -13.54 0.43 11.17
N VAL A 104 -12.41 -0.06 11.69
CA VAL A 104 -11.61 0.66 12.69
C VAL A 104 -11.12 2.00 12.13
N ASN A 105 -10.61 2.00 10.89
CA ASN A 105 -10.12 3.23 10.25
C ASN A 105 -11.22 4.28 10.08
N LEU A 106 -12.41 3.83 9.64
CA LEU A 106 -13.58 4.68 9.48
C LEU A 106 -14.03 5.25 10.84
N GLN A 107 -14.10 4.42 11.88
CA GLN A 107 -14.53 4.83 13.21
C GLN A 107 -13.55 5.81 13.87
N LEU A 108 -12.24 5.59 13.71
CA LEU A 108 -11.23 6.42 14.38
C LEU A 108 -11.07 7.80 13.73
N GLN A 109 -11.02 7.88 12.40
CA GLN A 109 -10.66 9.12 11.70
C GLN A 109 -11.52 9.43 10.47
N GLY A 110 -12.58 8.65 10.20
CA GLY A 110 -13.44 8.87 9.03
C GLY A 110 -12.75 8.57 7.70
N VAL A 111 -11.72 7.71 7.69
CA VAL A 111 -10.95 7.37 6.49
C VAL A 111 -11.55 6.15 5.82
N GLU A 112 -12.01 6.30 4.58
CA GLU A 112 -12.60 5.23 3.79
C GLU A 112 -11.53 4.24 3.29
N THR A 113 -11.85 2.94 3.26
CA THR A 113 -10.99 1.92 2.66
C THR A 113 -11.67 1.31 1.45
N LEU A 114 -11.01 1.38 0.30
CA LEU A 114 -11.45 0.75 -0.93
C LEU A 114 -10.63 -0.52 -1.18
N PHE A 115 -11.31 -1.62 -1.45
CA PHE A 115 -10.69 -2.88 -1.80
C PHE A 115 -10.70 -3.10 -3.31
N MET A 116 -9.54 -3.49 -3.85
CA MET A 116 -9.40 -3.91 -5.24
C MET A 116 -9.03 -5.38 -5.29
N SER A 117 -9.77 -6.17 -6.06
CA SER A 117 -9.37 -7.54 -6.37
C SER A 117 -8.06 -7.53 -7.14
N THR A 118 -7.07 -8.28 -6.67
CA THR A 118 -5.78 -8.43 -7.35
C THR A 118 -5.98 -9.17 -8.67
N ALA A 119 -5.27 -8.78 -9.73
CA ALA A 119 -5.29 -9.54 -10.98
C ALA A 119 -4.98 -11.04 -10.74
N PRO A 120 -5.71 -11.99 -11.38
CA PRO A 120 -5.50 -13.42 -11.16
C PRO A 120 -4.05 -13.88 -11.40
N SER A 121 -3.34 -13.24 -12.34
CA SER A 121 -1.92 -13.50 -12.63
C SER A 121 -0.95 -13.11 -11.50
N HIS A 122 -1.43 -12.40 -10.48
CA HIS A 122 -0.63 -11.89 -9.36
C HIS A 122 -1.18 -12.32 -8.00
N SER A 123 -2.26 -13.12 -7.95
CA SER A 123 -2.92 -13.53 -6.70
C SER A 123 -2.02 -14.37 -5.79
N PHE A 124 -1.09 -15.14 -6.35
CA PHE A 124 -0.12 -15.95 -5.63
C PHE A 124 1.13 -15.17 -5.18
N LEU A 125 1.30 -13.92 -5.62
CA LEU A 125 2.49 -13.14 -5.27
C LEU A 125 2.36 -12.56 -3.85
N SER A 126 3.40 -12.77 -3.06
CA SER A 126 3.62 -12.08 -1.78
C SER A 126 5.10 -11.74 -1.65
N SER A 127 5.44 -10.63 -1.00
CA SER A 127 6.84 -10.30 -0.75
C SER A 127 7.54 -11.39 0.07
N SER A 128 6.83 -12.05 0.99
CA SER A 128 7.38 -13.19 1.75
C SER A 128 7.80 -14.34 0.84
N LEU A 129 6.94 -14.75 -0.10
CA LEU A 129 7.23 -15.84 -1.05
C LEU A 129 8.38 -15.46 -2.00
N VAL A 130 8.41 -14.20 -2.47
CA VAL A 130 9.50 -13.70 -3.32
C VAL A 130 10.83 -13.78 -2.58
N LYS A 131 10.87 -13.39 -1.30
CA LYS A 131 12.07 -13.49 -0.46
C LYS A 131 12.52 -14.93 -0.29
N GLU A 132 11.60 -15.85 0.01
CA GLU A 132 11.91 -17.27 0.20
C GLU A 132 12.52 -17.92 -1.05
N ILE A 133 12.02 -17.59 -2.25
CA ILE A 133 12.55 -18.13 -3.51
C ILE A 133 13.94 -17.55 -3.85
N ALA A 134 14.20 -16.31 -3.47
CA ALA A 134 15.46 -15.62 -3.76
C ALA A 134 16.59 -15.94 -2.75
N SER A 135 16.30 -16.71 -1.69
CA SER A 135 17.23 -17.05 -0.61
C SER A 135 18.11 -18.26 -0.92
#